data_AF-A0A7C3N6X6-F1
#
_entry.id   AF-A0A7C3N6X6-F1
#
_cell.length_a   1.000
_cell.length_b   1.000
_cell.length_c   1.000
_cell.angle_alpha   90.00
_cell.angle_beta   90.00
_cell.angle_gamma   90.00
#
_symmetry.space_group_name_H-M   'P 1'
#
loop_
_entity.id
_entity.type
_entity.pdbx_description
1 polymer ?
#
loop_
_entity_poly.entity_id
_entity_poly.type
_entity_poly.pdbx_seq_one_letter_code
_entity_poly.pdbx_strand_id
1 'polypeptide(L)'
;MNRFVALLNRIRKEADWGWLTESQREASEQLRDFLGVSDVVNLFGFHGVGKTFLAWVWQKEWKRFGFGRIAYFPSVRLVMPVELHRLAIVDNLPSDRTSVRDALRKCRFCGFQRVILITTYSADDQIPKVRLNLTEQDAKQVSEQLRQLGYPPLTDEPRNLWELVVPFDFV
;
A
#
# COMPACT_ATOMS: atom_id res chain seq x y z
N MET A 1 3.05 23.80 -12.18
CA MET A 1 2.89 22.59 -11.33
C MET A 1 2.68 21.40 -12.27
N ASN A 2 3.49 20.34 -12.15
CA ASN A 2 3.42 19.19 -13.05
C ASN A 2 2.05 18.49 -12.93
N ARG A 3 1.32 18.32 -14.04
CA ARG A 3 -0.02 17.70 -14.11
C ARG A 3 -0.03 16.31 -13.46
N PHE A 4 1.08 15.59 -13.54
CA PHE A 4 1.31 14.32 -12.86
C PHE A 4 1.26 14.42 -11.33
N VAL A 5 2.01 15.37 -10.75
CA VAL A 5 2.05 15.58 -9.30
C VAL A 5 0.66 15.98 -8.79
N ALA A 6 -0.08 16.78 -9.57
CA ALA A 6 -1.45 17.13 -9.25
C ALA A 6 -2.38 15.90 -9.24
N LEU A 7 -2.26 15.00 -10.22
CA LEU A 7 -3.01 13.75 -10.29
C LEU A 7 -2.69 12.84 -9.10
N LEU A 8 -1.42 12.57 -8.81
CA LEU A 8 -1.05 11.72 -7.68
C LEU A 8 -1.51 12.29 -6.33
N ASN A 9 -1.38 13.60 -6.14
CA ASN A 9 -1.90 14.26 -4.94
C ASN A 9 -3.42 14.13 -4.84
N ARG A 10 -4.12 14.21 -5.97
CA ARG A 10 -5.58 14.02 -6.02
C ARG A 10 -5.98 12.58 -5.72
N ILE A 11 -5.36 11.59 -6.36
CA ILE A 11 -5.56 10.17 -6.05
C ILE A 11 -5.29 9.91 -4.57
N ARG A 12 -4.17 10.39 -4.03
CA ARG A 12 -3.87 10.24 -2.60
C ARG A 12 -4.90 10.94 -1.72
N LYS A 13 -5.42 12.11 -2.11
CA LYS A 13 -6.44 12.86 -1.36
C LYS A 13 -7.82 12.19 -1.40
N GLU A 14 -8.18 11.60 -2.53
CA GLU A 14 -9.50 11.01 -2.77
C GLU A 14 -9.55 9.50 -2.48
N ALA A 15 -8.40 8.82 -2.37
CA ALA A 15 -8.32 7.38 -2.10
C ALA A 15 -9.25 6.94 -0.96
N ASP A 16 -10.17 6.04 -1.28
CA ASP A 16 -11.18 5.50 -0.39
C ASP A 16 -11.38 3.99 -0.64
N TRP A 17 -12.13 3.34 0.25
CA TRP A 17 -12.39 1.91 0.17
C TRP A 17 -13.11 1.49 -1.13
N GLY A 18 -14.04 2.31 -1.62
CA GLY A 18 -14.81 2.05 -2.83
C GLY A 18 -13.94 1.99 -4.08
N TRP A 19 -12.78 2.66 -4.07
CA TRP A 19 -11.85 2.65 -5.20
C TRP A 19 -10.95 1.42 -5.27
N LEU A 20 -10.86 0.63 -4.21
CA LEU A 20 -10.07 -0.60 -4.24
C LEU A 20 -10.58 -1.53 -5.35
N THR A 21 -9.65 -2.08 -6.12
CA THR A 21 -9.95 -3.18 -7.04
C THR A 21 -10.24 -4.46 -6.29
N GLU A 22 -10.80 -5.46 -6.96
CA GLU A 22 -11.15 -6.72 -6.30
C GLU A 22 -9.93 -7.38 -5.66
N SER A 23 -8.81 -7.49 -6.38
CA SER A 23 -7.58 -8.06 -5.81
C SER A 23 -7.01 -7.24 -4.64
N GLN A 24 -7.21 -5.91 -4.63
CA GLN A 24 -6.83 -5.07 -3.49
C GLN A 24 -7.74 -5.26 -2.29
N ARG A 25 -9.05 -5.50 -2.50
CA ARG A 25 -10.01 -5.82 -1.44
C ARG A 25 -9.70 -7.17 -0.82
N GLU A 26 -9.50 -8.20 -1.64
CA GLU A 26 -9.10 -9.53 -1.18
C GLU A 26 -7.80 -9.49 -0.37
N ALA A 27 -6.77 -8.79 -0.87
CA ALA A 27 -5.53 -8.59 -0.14
C ALA A 27 -5.77 -7.85 1.18
N SER A 28 -6.64 -6.84 1.20
CA SER A 28 -7.01 -6.13 2.41
C SER A 28 -7.70 -7.04 3.45
N GLU A 29 -8.58 -7.94 3.01
CA GLU A 29 -9.28 -8.85 3.92
C GLU A 29 -8.28 -9.83 4.54
N GLN A 30 -7.39 -10.41 3.74
CA GLN A 30 -6.31 -11.27 4.22
C GLN A 30 -5.39 -10.54 5.21
N LEU A 31 -5.02 -9.28 4.93
CA LEU A 31 -4.21 -8.46 5.84
C LEU A 31 -4.91 -8.28 7.19
N ARG A 32 -6.21 -7.96 7.18
CA ARG A 32 -7.00 -7.79 8.40
C ARG A 32 -7.06 -9.10 9.19
N ASP A 33 -7.34 -10.21 8.52
CA ASP A 33 -7.51 -11.51 9.17
C ASP A 33 -6.18 -11.97 9.80
N PHE A 34 -5.05 -11.79 9.11
CA PHE A 34 -3.72 -12.05 9.70
C PHE A 34 -3.40 -11.13 10.87
N LEU A 35 -3.75 -9.85 10.81
CA LEU A 35 -3.53 -8.90 11.90
C LEU A 35 -4.44 -9.14 13.13
N GLY A 36 -5.48 -9.94 12.97
CA GLY A 36 -6.30 -10.45 14.05
C GLY A 36 -5.58 -11.49 14.93
N VAL A 37 -4.58 -12.19 14.36
CA VAL A 37 -3.85 -13.28 15.04
C VAL A 37 -2.34 -13.06 15.12
N SER A 38 -1.80 -12.08 14.40
CA SER A 38 -0.38 -11.74 14.36
C SER A 38 -0.17 -10.24 14.44
N ASP A 39 0.93 -9.83 15.06
CA ASP A 39 1.31 -8.42 15.18
C ASP A 39 2.10 -7.89 13.96
N VAL A 40 2.32 -8.74 12.96
CA VAL A 40 3.05 -8.42 11.73
C VAL A 40 2.46 -9.15 10.53
N VAL A 41 2.42 -8.47 9.39
CA VAL A 41 2.11 -9.09 8.10
C VAL A 41 2.91 -8.40 6.99
N ASN A 42 3.33 -9.18 5.99
CA ASN A 42 3.98 -8.66 4.79
C ASN A 42 2.98 -8.58 3.64
N LEU A 43 2.76 -7.39 3.10
CA LEU A 43 2.10 -7.18 1.81
C LEU A 43 3.18 -7.11 0.72
N PHE A 44 3.18 -8.03 -0.24
CA PHE A 44 4.18 -8.04 -1.30
C PHE A 44 3.59 -8.18 -2.70
N GLY A 45 4.36 -7.79 -3.71
CA GLY A 45 3.96 -7.83 -5.11
C GLY A 45 4.82 -6.90 -5.95
N PHE A 46 4.80 -7.07 -7.27
CA PHE A 46 5.62 -6.26 -8.18
C PHE A 46 5.31 -4.76 -8.10
N HIS A 47 6.19 -3.94 -8.69
CA HIS A 47 5.95 -2.51 -8.79
C HIS A 47 4.66 -2.22 -9.59
N GLY A 48 3.89 -1.23 -9.15
CA GLY A 48 2.67 -0.80 -9.85
C GLY A 48 1.44 -1.70 -9.67
N VAL A 49 1.44 -2.68 -8.76
CA VAL A 49 0.23 -3.47 -8.46
C VAL A 49 -0.74 -2.79 -7.47
N GLY A 50 -0.41 -1.60 -6.96
CA GLY A 50 -1.29 -0.82 -6.08
C GLY A 50 -1.09 -0.97 -4.57
N LYS A 51 0.02 -1.56 -4.10
CA LYS A 51 0.33 -1.73 -2.66
C LYS A 51 0.31 -0.40 -1.88
N THR A 52 0.93 0.64 -2.43
CA THR A 52 0.97 1.98 -1.83
C THR A 52 -0.43 2.64 -1.79
N PHE A 53 -1.24 2.43 -2.82
CA PHE A 53 -2.62 2.91 -2.84
C PHE A 53 -3.45 2.24 -1.74
N LEU A 54 -3.34 0.91 -1.61
CA LEU A 54 -3.99 0.15 -0.55
C LEU A 54 -3.57 0.64 0.85
N ALA A 55 -2.29 0.96 1.06
CA ALA A 55 -1.81 1.55 2.31
C ALA A 55 -2.44 2.92 2.61
N TRP A 56 -2.62 3.78 1.62
CA TRP A 56 -3.31 5.06 1.81
C TRP A 56 -4.78 4.87 2.17
N VAL A 57 -5.47 3.92 1.54
CA VAL A 57 -6.85 3.57 1.89
C VAL A 57 -6.92 3.06 3.33
N TRP A 58 -6.03 2.14 3.74
CA TRP A 58 -5.95 1.68 5.12
C TRP A 58 -5.75 2.82 6.12
N GLN A 59 -4.81 3.73 5.82
CA GLN A 59 -4.53 4.87 6.68
C GLN A 59 -5.77 5.75 6.90
N LYS A 60 -6.51 6.05 5.84
CA LYS A 60 -7.67 6.94 5.91
C LYS A 60 -8.90 6.27 6.52
N GLU A 61 -9.16 5.02 6.13
CA GLU A 61 -10.32 4.23 6.52
C GLU A 61 -10.05 3.41 7.79
N TRP A 62 -9.10 3.83 8.63
CA TRP A 62 -8.60 3.05 9.77
C TRP A 62 -9.70 2.52 10.70
N LYS A 63 -10.82 3.25 10.83
CA LYS A 63 -11.99 2.86 11.63
C LYS A 63 -12.60 1.52 11.17
N ARG A 64 -12.47 1.19 9.88
CA ARG A 64 -13.02 -0.02 9.25
C ARG A 64 -12.34 -1.31 9.71
N PHE A 65 -11.12 -1.22 10.26
CA PHE A 65 -10.30 -2.39 10.59
C PHE A 65 -10.23 -2.70 12.09
N GLY A 66 -10.70 -1.80 12.96
CA GLY A 66 -10.71 -2.03 14.42
C GLY A 66 -9.33 -2.03 15.10
N PHE A 67 -8.24 -1.70 14.39
CA PHE A 67 -6.88 -1.68 14.94
C PHE A 67 -6.42 -0.31 15.49
N GLY A 68 -7.34 0.66 15.56
CA GLY A 68 -7.03 2.04 15.92
C GLY A 68 -6.40 2.82 14.77
N ARG A 69 -5.86 4.01 15.06
CA ARG A 69 -5.25 4.86 14.03
C ARG A 69 -3.97 4.24 13.44
N ILE A 70 -3.79 4.43 12.14
CA ILE A 70 -2.74 3.79 11.34
C ILE A 70 -1.74 4.84 10.84
N ALA A 71 -0.45 4.66 11.18
CA ALA A 71 0.62 5.52 10.73
C ALA A 71 1.22 4.95 9.44
N TYR A 72 1.27 5.75 8.37
CA TYR A 72 1.92 5.36 7.12
C TYR A 72 3.30 6.02 7.02
N PHE A 73 4.31 5.21 6.69
CA PHE A 73 5.67 5.66 6.44
C PHE A 73 6.11 5.18 5.06
N PRO A 74 6.46 6.08 4.12
CA PRO A 74 6.90 5.67 2.78
C PRO A 74 8.30 5.04 2.76
N SER A 75 8.98 5.00 3.91
CA SER A 75 10.27 4.35 4.11
C SER A 75 10.50 4.08 5.59
N VAL A 76 11.19 2.98 5.91
CA VAL A 76 11.64 2.67 7.28
C VAL A 76 12.45 3.80 7.92
N ARG A 77 13.17 4.59 7.13
CA ARG A 77 13.98 5.72 7.62
C ARG A 77 13.14 6.79 8.30
N LEU A 78 11.89 6.95 7.89
CA LEU A 78 10.96 7.97 8.37
C LEU A 78 10.11 7.51 9.56
N VAL A 79 10.23 6.24 9.96
CA VAL A 79 9.52 5.73 11.14
C VAL A 79 9.95 6.52 12.37
N MET A 80 8.95 7.04 13.08
CA MET A 80 9.08 7.78 14.33
C MET A 80 7.84 7.53 15.20
N PRO A 81 7.90 7.79 16.51
CA PRO A 81 6.72 7.71 17.37
C PRO A 81 5.63 8.66 16.87
N VAL A 82 4.38 8.17 16.81
CA VAL A 82 3.22 9.00 16.46
C VAL A 82 2.14 8.76 17.52
N GLU A 83 1.72 9.84 18.17
CA GLU A 83 0.75 9.77 19.26
C GLU A 83 -0.56 9.11 18.78
N LEU A 84 -1.17 8.28 19.64
CA LEU A 84 -2.43 7.56 19.40
C LEU A 84 -2.41 6.50 18.28
N HIS A 85 -1.31 6.35 17.54
CA HIS A 85 -1.20 5.34 16.48
C HIS A 85 -0.59 4.06 17.03
N ARG A 86 -1.24 2.92 16.77
CA ARG A 86 -0.81 1.60 17.28
C ARG A 86 -0.44 0.64 16.16
N LEU A 87 -0.82 0.93 14.92
CA LEU A 87 -0.45 0.17 13.73
C LEU A 87 0.40 1.06 12.82
N ALA A 88 1.54 0.52 12.36
CA ALA A 88 2.37 1.14 11.33
C ALA A 88 2.28 0.39 10.01
N ILE A 89 2.26 1.12 8.90
CA ILE A 89 2.50 0.60 7.55
C ILE A 89 3.82 1.18 7.09
N VAL A 90 4.78 0.32 6.78
CA VAL A 90 6.11 0.72 6.29
C VAL A 90 6.22 0.31 4.83
N ASP A 91 6.27 1.32 3.95
CA ASP A 91 6.38 1.14 2.51
C ASP A 91 7.82 1.00 2.04
N ASN A 92 7.98 0.45 0.83
CA ASN A 92 9.24 0.38 0.10
C ASN A 92 10.39 -0.25 0.90
N LEU A 93 10.09 -1.35 1.61
CA LEU A 93 11.08 -2.08 2.38
C LEU A 93 11.79 -3.15 1.50
N PRO A 94 13.11 -3.34 1.64
CA PRO A 94 13.77 -4.52 1.11
C PRO A 94 13.19 -5.81 1.73
N SER A 95 13.12 -6.87 0.94
CA SER A 95 12.54 -8.15 1.38
C SER A 95 13.51 -9.04 2.16
N ASP A 96 14.79 -8.68 2.25
CA ASP A 96 15.77 -9.49 2.98
C ASP A 96 15.50 -9.52 4.49
N ARG A 97 15.88 -10.62 5.13
CA ARG A 97 15.61 -10.88 6.54
C ARG A 97 16.13 -9.79 7.48
N THR A 98 17.30 -9.23 7.18
CA THR A 98 17.93 -8.20 8.03
C THR A 98 17.10 -6.92 8.00
N SER A 99 16.78 -6.43 6.79
CA SER A 99 15.93 -5.25 6.61
C SER A 99 14.55 -5.40 7.25
N VAL A 100 13.92 -6.58 7.11
CA VAL A 100 12.63 -6.89 7.74
C VAL A 100 12.72 -6.79 9.26
N ARG A 101 13.73 -7.43 9.87
CA ARG A 101 13.89 -7.44 11.33
C ARG A 101 14.23 -6.07 11.89
N ASP A 102 15.06 -5.30 11.21
CA ASP A 102 15.45 -3.96 11.65
C ASP A 102 14.26 -2.99 11.56
N ALA A 103 13.44 -3.10 10.51
CA ALA A 103 12.18 -2.35 10.42
C ALA A 103 11.23 -2.69 11.57
N LEU A 104 11.05 -3.98 11.89
CA LEU A 104 10.19 -4.40 12.99
C LEU A 104 10.72 -3.90 14.34
N ARG A 105 12.02 -4.02 14.61
CA ARG A 105 12.65 -3.48 15.82
C ARG A 105 12.41 -1.99 15.94
N LYS A 106 12.62 -1.23 14.86
CA LYS A 106 12.38 0.22 14.84
C LYS A 106 10.91 0.55 15.12
N CYS A 107 9.96 -0.14 14.49
CA CYS A 107 8.54 0.06 14.74
C CYS A 107 8.15 -0.24 16.20
N ARG A 108 8.66 -1.33 16.78
CA ARG A 108 8.42 -1.68 18.18
C ARG A 108 9.00 -0.64 19.14
N PHE A 109 10.21 -0.17 18.87
CA PHE A 109 10.84 0.92 19.64
C PHE A 109 10.02 2.21 19.59
N CYS A 110 9.38 2.51 18.45
CA CYS A 110 8.47 3.65 18.31
C CYS A 110 7.06 3.42 18.90
N GLY A 111 6.80 2.28 19.55
CA GLY A 111 5.54 2.00 20.25
C GLY A 111 4.42 1.41 19.38
N PHE A 112 4.72 1.00 18.14
CA PHE A 112 3.74 0.33 17.28
C PHE A 112 3.55 -1.13 17.71
N GLN A 113 2.29 -1.53 17.91
CA GLN A 113 1.88 -2.88 18.30
C GLN A 113 1.64 -3.77 17.09
N ARG A 114 1.15 -3.21 15.97
CA ARG A 114 0.97 -3.94 14.70
C ARG A 114 1.79 -3.31 13.59
N VAL A 115 2.30 -4.13 12.66
CA VAL A 115 3.10 -3.63 11.53
C VAL A 115 2.71 -4.33 10.23
N ILE A 116 2.41 -3.55 9.19
CA ILE A 116 2.34 -4.02 7.81
C ILE A 116 3.63 -3.60 7.12
N LEU A 117 4.37 -4.58 6.58
CA LEU A 117 5.58 -4.32 5.79
C LEU A 117 5.26 -4.48 4.32
N ILE A 118 5.53 -3.46 3.51
CA ILE A 118 5.33 -3.51 2.06
C ILE A 118 6.67 -3.71 1.37
N THR A 119 6.75 -4.76 0.56
CA THR A 119 7.96 -5.17 -0.16
C THR A 119 7.63 -5.52 -1.61
N THR A 120 8.64 -5.57 -2.48
CA THR A 120 8.45 -6.06 -3.86
C THR A 120 8.31 -7.58 -3.89
N TYR A 121 9.18 -8.28 -3.17
CA TYR A 121 9.17 -9.74 -3.03
C TYR A 121 8.71 -10.15 -1.64
N SER A 122 8.26 -11.40 -1.51
CA SER A 122 7.95 -12.00 -0.21
C SER A 122 9.10 -11.78 0.77
N ALA A 123 8.79 -11.28 1.96
CA ALA A 123 9.77 -11.11 3.03
C ALA A 123 10.45 -12.45 3.37
N ASP A 124 11.79 -12.45 3.44
CA ASP A 124 12.60 -13.59 3.84
C ASP A 124 12.61 -13.77 5.36
N ASP A 125 11.41 -13.90 5.95
CA ASP A 125 11.23 -14.21 7.36
C ASP A 125 9.94 -15.05 7.57
N GLN A 126 9.81 -15.64 8.74
CA GLN A 126 8.64 -16.45 9.12
C GLN A 126 7.50 -15.56 9.65
N ILE A 127 7.01 -14.68 8.78
CA ILE A 127 5.83 -13.84 9.03
C ILE A 127 4.71 -14.16 8.04
N PRO A 128 3.44 -13.92 8.39
CA PRO A 128 2.32 -14.00 7.46
C PRO A 128 2.54 -13.11 6.24
N LYS A 129 2.12 -13.59 5.06
CA LYS A 129 2.39 -12.91 3.78
C LYS A 129 1.12 -12.88 2.94
N VAL A 130 0.84 -11.71 2.39
CA VAL A 130 -0.26 -11.46 1.47
C VAL A 130 0.34 -10.98 0.16
N ARG A 131 0.06 -11.70 -0.93
CA ARG A 131 0.49 -11.33 -2.27
C ARG A 131 -0.59 -10.48 -2.93
N LEU A 132 -0.22 -9.30 -3.40
CA LEU A 132 -1.05 -8.51 -4.31
C LEU A 132 -0.50 -8.67 -5.72
N ASN A 133 -1.33 -9.24 -6.59
CA ASN A 133 -1.08 -9.30 -8.03
C ASN A 133 -2.02 -8.34 -8.74
N LEU A 134 -1.58 -7.80 -9.88
CA LEU A 134 -2.44 -7.04 -10.76
C LEU A 134 -3.07 -7.97 -11.77
N THR A 135 -4.39 -7.95 -11.87
CA THR A 135 -5.15 -8.63 -12.90
C THR A 135 -5.54 -7.67 -14.03
N GLU A 136 -5.93 -8.21 -15.19
CA GLU A 136 -6.47 -7.38 -16.28
C GLU A 136 -7.74 -6.65 -15.86
N GLN A 137 -8.57 -7.28 -15.01
CA GLN A 137 -9.80 -6.67 -14.52
C GLN A 137 -9.51 -5.48 -13.60
N ASP A 138 -8.48 -5.59 -12.74
CA ASP A 138 -8.03 -4.46 -11.92
C ASP A 138 -7.60 -3.28 -12.79
N ALA A 139 -6.81 -3.54 -13.85
CA ALA A 139 -6.34 -2.50 -14.75
C ALA A 139 -7.50 -1.79 -15.48
N LYS A 140 -8.50 -2.55 -15.94
CA LYS A 140 -9.74 -2.01 -16.53
C LYS A 140 -10.51 -1.14 -15.54
N GLN A 141 -10.71 -1.64 -14.32
CA GLN A 141 -11.42 -0.91 -13.26
C GLN A 141 -10.74 0.42 -12.94
N VAL A 142 -9.41 0.42 -12.75
CA VAL A 142 -8.65 1.65 -12.45
C VAL A 142 -8.71 2.62 -13.63
N SER A 143 -8.63 2.13 -14.86
CA SER A 143 -8.75 2.96 -16.07
C SER A 143 -10.12 3.66 -16.15
N GLU A 144 -11.20 2.95 -15.84
CA GLU A 144 -12.56 3.52 -15.79
C GLU A 144 -12.71 4.56 -14.69
N GLN A 145 -12.19 4.29 -13.48
CA GLN A 145 -12.19 5.25 -12.37
C GLN A 145 -11.42 6.52 -12.73
N LEU A 146 -10.24 6.39 -13.33
CA LEU A 146 -9.44 7.52 -13.79
C LEU A 146 -10.20 8.39 -14.81
N ARG A 147 -10.89 7.76 -15.78
CA ARG A 147 -11.76 8.46 -16.75
C ARG A 147 -12.88 9.23 -16.05
N GLN A 148 -13.55 8.63 -15.07
CA GLN A 148 -14.63 9.29 -14.29
C GLN A 148 -14.13 10.52 -13.52
N LEU A 149 -12.86 10.54 -13.12
CA LEU A 149 -12.23 11.67 -12.43
C LEU A 149 -11.73 12.77 -13.37
N GLY A 150 -11.90 12.59 -14.69
CA GLY A 150 -11.42 13.52 -15.71
C GLY A 150 -9.93 13.35 -16.06
N TYR A 151 -9.32 12.21 -15.70
CA TYR A 151 -7.93 11.87 -16.04
C TYR A 151 -7.92 10.62 -16.90
N PRO A 152 -8.07 10.74 -18.23
CA PRO A 152 -7.98 9.57 -19.10
C PRO A 152 -6.61 8.88 -18.89
N PRO A 153 -6.58 7.53 -18.87
CA PRO A 153 -5.34 6.78 -18.72
C PRO A 153 -4.37 7.09 -19.86
N LEU A 154 -3.06 7.02 -19.57
CA LEU A 154 -2.01 7.31 -20.57
C LEU A 154 -1.82 6.19 -21.60
N THR A 155 -2.25 4.97 -21.27
CA THR A 155 -2.23 3.79 -22.14
C THR A 155 -3.47 2.94 -21.88
N ASP A 156 -3.97 2.28 -22.92
CA ASP A 156 -5.07 1.32 -22.80
C ASP A 156 -4.56 -0.10 -22.49
N GLU A 157 -3.25 -0.35 -22.61
CA GLU A 157 -2.59 -1.64 -22.35
C GLU A 157 -1.47 -1.49 -21.29
N PRO A 158 -1.82 -1.15 -20.03
CA PRO A 158 -0.83 -0.99 -18.98
C PRO A 158 -0.23 -2.33 -18.55
N ARG A 159 1.09 -2.40 -18.39
CA ARG A 159 1.76 -3.53 -17.73
C ARG A 159 1.61 -3.46 -16.21
N ASN A 160 1.41 -2.25 -15.68
CA ASN A 160 1.17 -1.98 -14.27
C ASN A 160 0.40 -0.66 -14.08
N LEU A 161 -0.15 -0.40 -12.90
CA LEU A 161 -0.99 0.78 -12.64
C LEU A 161 -0.23 2.11 -12.70
N TRP A 162 1.10 2.12 -12.60
CA TRP A 162 1.85 3.36 -12.79
C TRP A 162 1.80 3.83 -14.23
N GLU A 163 1.80 2.93 -15.21
CA GLU A 163 1.73 3.31 -16.64
C GLU A 163 0.41 4.00 -17.01
N LEU A 164 -0.64 3.85 -16.18
CA LEU A 164 -1.90 4.57 -16.36
C LEU A 164 -1.80 6.06 -16.00
N VAL A 165 -0.86 6.44 -15.11
CA VAL A 165 -0.83 7.77 -14.48
C VAL A 165 0.52 8.49 -14.58
N VAL A 166 1.62 7.77 -14.77
CA VAL A 166 3.00 8.28 -14.87
C VAL A 166 3.38 8.35 -16.36
N PRO A 167 3.77 9.54 -16.88
CA PRO A 167 4.35 9.64 -18.21
C PRO A 167 5.63 8.80 -18.33
N PHE A 168 5.82 8.13 -19.47
CA PHE A 168 6.97 7.23 -19.73
C PHE A 168 8.35 7.86 -19.45
N ASP A 169 8.48 9.18 -19.48
CA ASP A 169 9.72 9.90 -19.17
C ASP A 169 10.18 9.79 -17.69
N PHE A 170 9.37 9.17 -16.82
CA PHE A 170 9.62 9.07 -15.37
C PHE A 170 9.59 7.62 -14.83
N VAL A 171 9.48 6.61 -15.69
CA VAL A 171 9.42 5.17 -15.32
C VAL A 171 10.77 4.49 -15.55
#